data_AF-A0AAU9UWS0-F1
#
_entry.id   AF-A0AAU9UWS0-F1
#
_cell.length_a   1.000
_cell.length_b   1.000
_cell.length_c   1.000
_cell.angle_alpha   90.00
_cell.angle_beta   90.00
_cell.angle_gamma   90.00
#
_symmetry.space_group_name_H-M   'P 1'
#
loop_
_entity.id
_entity.type
_entity.pdbx_description
1 polymer ?
#
loop_
_entity_poly.entity_id
_entity_poly.type
_entity_poly.pdbx_seq_one_letter_code
_entity_poly.pdbx_strand_id
1 'polypeptide(L)'
;MANVEELKKKISELEAKLAAAQGNSGPVRQKIDVMSSEVVDSNPYSRLMALKRMGIVDNYEKIRELSVAIVGVGGVGSVTAEMLTRCGIGKLILFDYDKVELANMNRLFFQPHQAGLSKVDAAAGTLQSINPDVAIDAYNYNITTVDNFQKFCDTISTGSLTGGPVDLVLSCVDNFEARMAINTACNELNQRWFESGVSENAVSGHIQFIIPGETACFACAPPLVVASKIDEKTLKKEGVCAASLPTTMGIVAGFLEDRQCNYWHRDLTSLCLRIGNTSNEISRAHPGRRVDLRPTFRDGGTEGRQGGECAGQTPPEPRRTQRRPQAAVLRSLPEYGDVRCPGLGGSPHREK
;
A
#
# COMPACT_ATOMS: atom_id res chain seq x y z
N MET A 1 16.03 -40.02 31.64
CA MET A 1 15.79 -38.59 31.94
C MET A 1 17.08 -37.87 31.59
N ALA A 2 17.07 -36.95 30.63
CA ALA A 2 18.29 -36.20 30.27
C ALA A 2 18.82 -35.48 31.51
N ASN A 3 20.10 -35.66 31.82
CA ASN A 3 20.71 -35.13 33.02
C ASN A 3 20.73 -33.58 32.93
N VAL A 4 20.41 -32.87 34.01
CA VAL A 4 20.29 -31.40 34.03
C VAL A 4 21.58 -30.72 33.54
N GLU A 5 22.71 -31.37 33.76
CA GLU A 5 24.05 -30.95 33.29
C GLU A 5 24.20 -30.99 31.76
N GLU A 6 23.62 -32.01 31.11
CA GLU A 6 23.66 -32.16 29.66
C GLU A 6 22.83 -31.09 28.96
N LEU A 7 21.68 -30.74 29.55
CA LEU A 7 20.83 -29.64 29.06
C LEU A 7 21.52 -28.28 29.22
N LYS A 8 22.18 -28.02 30.36
CA LYS A 8 22.94 -26.77 30.58
C LYS A 8 24.09 -26.61 29.60
N LYS A 9 24.83 -27.69 29.32
CA LYS A 9 25.90 -27.68 28.32
C LYS A 9 25.36 -27.39 26.92
N LYS A 10 24.21 -27.97 26.57
CA LYS A 10 23.56 -27.76 25.28
C LYS A 10 23.03 -26.33 25.12
N ILE A 11 22.49 -25.73 26.18
CA ILE A 11 22.09 -24.32 26.20
C ILE A 11 23.29 -23.41 25.97
N SER A 12 24.39 -23.62 26.71
CA SER A 12 25.63 -22.86 26.56
C SER A 12 26.22 -22.97 25.13
N GLU A 13 26.23 -24.17 24.54
CA GLU A 13 26.67 -24.37 23.16
C GLU A 13 25.76 -23.66 22.14
N LEU A 14 24.45 -23.63 22.38
CA LEU A 14 23.49 -22.91 21.53
C LEU A 14 23.62 -21.40 21.67
N GLU A 15 23.84 -20.87 22.87
CA GLU A 15 24.13 -19.46 23.13
C GLU A 15 25.43 -19.02 22.44
N ALA A 16 26.49 -19.85 22.50
CA ALA A 16 27.73 -19.58 21.80
C ALA A 16 27.57 -19.60 20.27
N LYS A 17 26.78 -20.53 19.74
CA LYS A 17 26.44 -20.58 18.30
C LYS A 17 25.57 -19.39 17.87
N LEU A 18 24.64 -18.95 18.72
CA LEU A 18 23.82 -17.77 18.50
C LEU A 18 24.70 -16.52 18.46
N ALA A 19 25.62 -16.35 19.42
CA ALA A 19 26.56 -15.24 19.46
C ALA A 19 27.51 -15.24 18.25
N ALA A 20 27.99 -16.41 17.82
CA ALA A 20 28.84 -16.54 16.63
C ALA A 20 28.07 -16.24 15.32
N ALA A 21 26.79 -16.61 15.24
CA ALA A 21 25.92 -16.27 14.11
C ALA A 21 25.57 -14.76 14.08
N GLN A 22 25.40 -14.14 15.25
CA GLN A 22 25.17 -12.70 15.39
C GLN A 22 26.43 -11.87 15.12
N GLY A 23 27.62 -12.40 15.40
CA GLY A 23 28.91 -11.73 15.14
C GLY A 23 29.26 -11.54 13.66
N ASN A 24 28.47 -12.11 12.74
CA ASN A 24 28.65 -11.98 11.29
C ASN A 24 27.71 -10.92 10.67
N SER A 25 27.07 -10.09 11.49
CA SER A 25 26.24 -8.98 11.00
C SER A 25 27.14 -7.95 10.33
N GLY A 26 26.95 -7.73 9.03
CA GLY A 26 27.55 -6.61 8.31
C GLY A 26 27.24 -5.25 8.95
N PRO A 27 27.70 -4.13 8.38
CA PRO A 27 27.50 -2.80 8.96
C PRO A 27 26.01 -2.55 9.25
N VAL A 28 25.67 -2.47 10.55
CA VAL A 28 24.32 -2.18 11.01
C VAL A 28 24.13 -0.67 10.94
N ARG A 29 23.09 -0.24 10.23
CA ARG A 29 22.71 1.17 10.17
C ARG A 29 22.38 1.67 11.59
N GLN A 30 22.94 2.80 11.97
CA GLN A 30 22.61 3.45 13.24
C GLN A 30 21.36 4.33 13.12
N LYS A 31 20.70 4.56 14.26
CA LYS A 31 19.55 5.47 14.33
C LYS A 31 20.01 6.91 14.15
N ILE A 32 19.30 7.66 13.33
CA ILE A 32 19.53 9.07 13.01
C ILE A 32 18.35 9.85 13.59
N ASP A 33 18.60 10.75 14.55
CA ASP A 33 17.53 11.52 15.19
C ASP A 33 16.99 12.65 14.29
N VAL A 34 17.86 13.30 13.52
CA VAL A 34 17.50 14.43 12.64
C VAL A 34 17.94 14.13 11.22
N MET A 35 17.01 14.28 10.26
CA MET A 35 17.31 14.06 8.85
C MET A 35 18.24 15.16 8.32
N SER A 36 19.43 14.78 7.85
CA SER A 36 20.43 15.72 7.34
C SER A 36 20.41 15.77 5.81
N SER A 37 20.63 16.96 5.24
CA SER A 37 20.82 17.15 3.80
C SER A 37 22.28 16.93 3.35
N GLU A 38 23.20 16.67 4.28
CA GLU A 38 24.60 16.46 3.98
C GLU A 38 24.80 15.30 3.01
N VAL A 39 25.58 15.53 1.96
CA VAL A 39 25.82 14.54 0.89
C VAL A 39 27.11 13.79 1.22
N VAL A 40 26.97 12.76 2.03
CA VAL A 40 28.02 11.81 2.40
C VAL A 40 27.50 10.39 2.21
N ASP A 41 28.40 9.44 1.95
CA ASP A 41 28.02 8.05 1.68
C ASP A 41 27.41 7.35 2.92
N SER A 42 27.69 7.85 4.12
CA SER A 42 27.10 7.37 5.37
C SER A 42 25.68 7.87 5.62
N ASN A 43 25.19 8.88 4.87
CA ASN A 43 23.85 9.44 5.05
C ASN A 43 22.84 8.79 4.09
N PRO A 44 21.97 7.88 4.57
CA PRO A 44 20.99 7.20 3.74
C PRO A 44 19.90 8.15 3.20
N TYR A 45 19.70 9.31 3.84
CA TYR A 45 18.69 10.30 3.44
C TYR A 45 19.20 11.35 2.46
N SER A 46 20.50 11.37 2.16
CA SER A 46 21.13 12.40 1.31
C SER A 46 20.44 12.58 -0.06
N ARG A 47 20.05 11.47 -0.71
CA ARG A 47 19.37 11.48 -2.02
C ARG A 47 17.90 11.91 -1.90
N LEU A 48 17.24 11.59 -0.79
CA LEU A 48 15.86 11.99 -0.53
C LEU A 48 15.77 13.49 -0.22
N MET A 49 16.69 13.97 0.62
CA MET A 49 16.82 15.39 0.96
C MET A 49 17.24 16.27 -0.23
N ALA A 50 17.78 15.68 -1.30
CA ALA A 50 18.02 16.40 -2.54
C ALA A 50 16.71 16.89 -3.20
N LEU A 51 15.57 16.20 -2.98
CA LEU A 51 14.25 16.64 -3.47
C LEU A 51 13.86 18.03 -2.93
N LYS A 52 14.25 18.31 -1.68
CA LYS A 52 14.09 19.64 -1.07
C LYS A 52 14.96 20.69 -1.72
N ARG A 53 16.22 20.36 -2.03
CA ARG A 53 17.15 21.26 -2.74
C ARG A 53 16.71 21.55 -4.18
N MET A 54 16.06 20.58 -4.81
CA MET A 54 15.52 20.71 -6.17
C MET A 54 14.16 21.44 -6.22
N GLY A 55 13.58 21.81 -5.07
CA GLY A 55 12.26 22.46 -5.02
C GLY A 55 11.11 21.55 -5.45
N ILE A 56 11.29 20.22 -5.37
CA ILE A 56 10.22 19.25 -5.68
C ILE A 56 9.33 19.06 -4.45
N VAL A 57 9.95 19.03 -3.25
CA VAL A 57 9.29 18.83 -1.96
C VAL A 57 9.82 19.84 -0.96
N ASP A 58 8.99 20.77 -0.47
CA ASP A 58 9.47 21.87 0.39
C ASP A 58 9.92 21.42 1.77
N ASN A 59 9.25 20.42 2.35
CA ASN A 59 9.52 19.92 3.70
C ASN A 59 9.49 18.38 3.74
N TYR A 60 10.55 17.78 3.20
CA TYR A 60 10.67 16.32 3.14
C TYR A 60 10.73 15.70 4.55
N GLU A 61 11.35 16.39 5.50
CA GLU A 61 11.54 15.89 6.87
C GLU A 61 10.22 15.59 7.60
N LYS A 62 9.12 16.26 7.20
CA LYS A 62 7.78 16.04 7.75
C LYS A 62 7.30 14.59 7.66
N ILE A 63 7.83 13.79 6.73
CA ILE A 63 7.50 12.37 6.60
C ILE A 63 7.77 11.58 7.89
N ARG A 64 8.70 12.05 8.73
CA ARG A 64 9.02 11.45 10.04
C ARG A 64 7.97 11.66 11.12
N GLU A 65 7.05 12.59 10.91
CA GLU A 65 5.96 12.86 11.84
C GLU A 65 4.74 11.99 11.55
N LEU A 66 4.71 11.35 10.37
CA LEU A 66 3.55 10.63 9.87
C LEU A 66 3.51 9.17 10.35
N SER A 67 2.30 8.68 10.58
CA SER A 67 1.99 7.32 11.02
C SER A 67 1.03 6.64 10.05
N VAL A 68 1.47 5.56 9.40
CA VAL A 68 0.68 4.86 8.37
C VAL A 68 0.34 3.45 8.82
N ALA A 69 -0.94 3.10 8.74
CA ALA A 69 -1.42 1.73 8.96
C ALA A 69 -1.50 0.98 7.62
N ILE A 70 -0.94 -0.22 7.55
CA ILE A 70 -0.97 -1.11 6.38
C ILE A 70 -1.70 -2.39 6.77
N VAL A 71 -2.80 -2.67 6.08
CA VAL A 71 -3.60 -3.88 6.27
C VAL A 71 -3.34 -4.85 5.12
N GLY A 72 -2.80 -6.01 5.44
CA GLY A 72 -2.28 -7.00 4.50
C GLY A 72 -0.82 -6.74 4.14
N VAL A 73 0.09 -7.56 4.66
CA VAL A 73 1.54 -7.53 4.38
C VAL A 73 1.89 -8.67 3.41
N GLY A 74 1.07 -8.80 2.36
CA GLY A 74 1.27 -9.70 1.23
C GLY A 74 2.16 -9.07 0.15
N GLY A 75 1.92 -9.43 -1.12
CA GLY A 75 2.80 -8.99 -2.22
C GLY A 75 2.82 -7.48 -2.48
N VAL A 76 1.69 -6.79 -2.34
CA VAL A 76 1.64 -5.31 -2.47
C VAL A 76 2.05 -4.63 -1.17
N GLY A 77 1.50 -5.09 -0.04
CA GLY A 77 1.71 -4.46 1.25
C GLY A 77 3.14 -4.54 1.77
N SER A 78 3.84 -5.66 1.54
CA SER A 78 5.23 -5.81 1.97
C SER A 78 6.17 -4.83 1.24
N VAL A 79 6.01 -4.69 -0.08
CA VAL A 79 6.75 -3.73 -0.90
C VAL A 79 6.39 -2.29 -0.53
N THR A 80 5.11 -2.02 -0.28
CA THR A 80 4.64 -0.71 0.18
C THR A 80 5.28 -0.33 1.52
N ALA A 81 5.32 -1.27 2.47
CA ALA A 81 5.97 -1.07 3.76
C ALA A 81 7.47 -0.82 3.62
N GLU A 82 8.15 -1.56 2.72
CA GLU A 82 9.56 -1.36 2.43
C GLU A 82 9.84 0.03 1.83
N MET A 83 9.05 0.47 0.85
CA MET A 83 9.20 1.80 0.24
C MET A 83 9.05 2.90 1.28
N LEU A 84 7.99 2.88 2.09
CA LEU A 84 7.77 3.86 3.15
C LEU A 84 8.88 3.86 4.21
N THR A 85 9.37 2.66 4.57
CA THR A 85 10.49 2.50 5.50
C THR A 85 11.77 3.13 4.94
N ARG A 86 12.05 2.96 3.65
CA ARG A 86 13.21 3.56 2.98
C ARG A 86 13.08 5.08 2.84
N CYS A 87 11.85 5.59 2.63
CA CYS A 87 11.57 7.02 2.58
C CYS A 87 11.70 7.71 3.95
N GLY A 88 11.65 6.93 5.05
CA GLY A 88 11.86 7.43 6.41
C GLY A 88 10.58 7.86 7.11
N ILE A 89 9.46 7.17 6.84
CA ILE A 89 8.20 7.35 7.55
C ILE A 89 8.39 7.27 9.08
N GLY A 90 7.65 8.07 9.83
CA GLY A 90 7.75 8.09 11.28
C GLY A 90 7.36 6.76 11.93
N LYS A 91 6.17 6.27 11.59
CA LYS A 91 5.63 5.02 12.14
C LYS A 91 4.88 4.20 11.10
N LEU A 92 5.08 2.89 11.13
CA LEU A 92 4.27 1.91 10.42
C LEU A 92 3.51 1.02 11.40
N ILE A 93 2.24 0.79 11.12
CA ILE A 93 1.42 -0.16 11.85
C ILE A 93 0.99 -1.25 10.88
N LEU A 94 1.40 -2.49 11.14
CA LEU A 94 1.22 -3.61 10.22
C LEU A 94 0.15 -4.56 10.76
N PHE A 95 -0.86 -4.87 9.95
CA PHE A 95 -1.88 -5.87 10.24
C PHE A 95 -1.85 -6.98 9.20
N ASP A 96 -1.60 -8.22 9.63
CA ASP A 96 -1.76 -9.43 8.81
C ASP A 96 -1.92 -10.62 9.75
N TYR A 97 -2.71 -11.62 9.39
CA TYR A 97 -2.92 -12.82 10.21
C TYR A 97 -2.21 -14.05 9.66
N ASP A 98 -1.65 -13.96 8.46
CA ASP A 98 -1.02 -15.08 7.79
C ASP A 98 0.44 -15.28 8.22
N LYS A 99 0.95 -16.46 7.88
CA LYS A 99 2.38 -16.80 7.96
C LYS A 99 3.05 -16.69 6.59
N VAL A 100 4.37 -16.54 6.62
CA VAL A 100 5.20 -16.62 5.42
C VAL A 100 5.25 -18.07 4.96
N GLU A 101 4.90 -18.30 3.70
CA GLU A 101 5.01 -19.61 3.05
C GLU A 101 6.03 -19.58 1.92
N LEU A 102 6.65 -20.73 1.60
CA LEU A 102 7.54 -20.85 0.45
C LEU A 102 6.83 -20.54 -0.88
N ALA A 103 5.52 -20.78 -0.94
CA ALA A 103 4.69 -20.39 -2.08
C ALA A 103 4.65 -18.87 -2.30
N ASN A 104 5.04 -18.05 -1.32
CA ASN A 104 5.10 -16.59 -1.44
C ASN A 104 6.43 -16.09 -2.05
N MET A 105 7.41 -16.97 -2.29
CA MET A 105 8.75 -16.59 -2.79
C MET A 105 8.75 -16.15 -4.26
N ASN A 106 7.64 -16.30 -4.97
CA ASN A 106 7.46 -15.69 -6.29
C ASN A 106 7.19 -14.17 -6.22
N ARG A 107 6.98 -13.64 -5.02
CA ARG A 107 6.74 -12.22 -4.73
C ARG A 107 7.98 -11.61 -4.09
N LEU A 108 8.02 -10.28 -4.09
CA LEU A 108 9.12 -9.52 -3.49
C LEU A 108 9.04 -9.56 -1.95
N PHE A 109 10.12 -9.11 -1.30
CA PHE A 109 10.28 -8.86 0.13
C PHE A 109 10.67 -10.07 1.00
N PHE A 110 9.81 -11.09 1.15
CA PHE A 110 10.10 -12.20 2.07
C PHE A 110 11.18 -13.14 1.53
N GLN A 111 11.95 -13.74 2.44
CA GLN A 111 13.04 -14.66 2.12
C GLN A 111 12.74 -16.09 2.58
N PRO A 112 13.35 -17.13 1.96
CA PRO A 112 13.04 -18.52 2.28
C PRO A 112 13.24 -18.91 3.74
N HIS A 113 14.23 -18.30 4.41
CA HIS A 113 14.53 -18.58 5.81
C HIS A 113 13.47 -18.03 6.80
N GLN A 114 12.56 -17.18 6.33
CA GLN A 114 11.47 -16.60 7.13
C GLN A 114 10.20 -17.46 7.09
N ALA A 115 10.19 -18.55 6.31
CA ALA A 115 9.02 -19.43 6.21
C ALA A 115 8.59 -19.96 7.60
N GLY A 116 7.28 -19.87 7.88
CA GLY A 116 6.68 -20.27 9.16
C GLY A 116 6.55 -19.15 10.19
N LEU A 117 7.25 -18.03 10.03
CA LEU A 117 7.02 -16.82 10.83
C LEU A 117 5.71 -16.14 10.43
N SER A 118 5.12 -15.35 11.33
CA SER A 118 4.02 -14.46 10.93
C SER A 118 4.54 -13.44 9.92
N LYS A 119 3.70 -13.03 8.96
CA LYS A 119 4.09 -12.03 7.96
C LYS A 119 4.47 -10.71 8.61
N VAL A 120 3.72 -10.27 9.63
CA VAL A 120 4.00 -9.01 10.33
C VAL A 120 5.31 -9.05 11.11
N ASP A 121 5.64 -10.16 11.78
CA ASP A 121 6.90 -10.26 12.55
C ASP A 121 8.11 -10.36 11.62
N ALA A 122 8.00 -11.16 10.56
CA ALA A 122 9.03 -11.26 9.53
C ALA A 122 9.28 -9.90 8.86
N ALA A 123 8.21 -9.17 8.54
CA ALA A 123 8.30 -7.84 7.97
C ALA A 123 8.90 -6.83 8.94
N ALA A 124 8.43 -6.78 10.19
CA ALA A 124 8.97 -5.87 11.20
C ALA A 124 10.48 -6.06 11.39
N GLY A 125 10.95 -7.31 11.49
CA GLY A 125 12.38 -7.60 11.60
C GLY A 125 13.20 -7.11 10.41
N THR A 126 12.73 -7.37 9.19
CA THR A 126 13.40 -6.91 7.97
C THR A 126 13.38 -5.38 7.85
N LEU A 127 12.24 -4.74 8.06
CA LEU A 127 12.09 -3.28 7.95
C LEU A 127 12.92 -2.54 9.00
N GLN A 128 12.96 -3.03 10.24
CA GLN A 128 13.81 -2.46 11.28
C GLN A 128 15.30 -2.51 10.90
N SER A 129 15.74 -3.60 10.25
CA SER A 129 17.12 -3.70 9.74
C SER A 129 17.41 -2.74 8.58
N ILE A 130 16.40 -2.40 7.77
CA ILE A 130 16.53 -1.47 6.64
C ILE A 130 16.60 -0.03 7.16
N ASN A 131 15.73 0.32 8.10
CA ASN A 131 15.69 1.65 8.69
C ASN A 131 15.30 1.60 10.17
N PRO A 132 16.27 1.69 11.10
CA PRO A 132 16.01 1.67 12.53
C PRO A 132 15.35 2.96 13.06
N ASP A 133 15.19 3.96 12.21
CA ASP A 133 14.56 5.24 12.56
C ASP A 133 13.03 5.13 12.62
N VAL A 134 12.47 4.16 11.91
CA VAL A 134 11.02 3.95 11.77
C VAL A 134 10.52 3.18 12.99
N ALA A 135 9.45 3.66 13.62
CA ALA A 135 8.71 2.90 14.63
C ALA A 135 7.80 1.88 13.93
N ILE A 136 7.81 0.62 14.37
CA ILE A 136 7.01 -0.44 13.74
C ILE A 136 6.20 -1.18 14.80
N ASP A 137 4.88 -1.13 14.67
CA ASP A 137 3.94 -1.94 15.45
C ASP A 137 3.40 -3.06 14.56
N ALA A 138 3.46 -4.30 15.05
CA ALA A 138 3.04 -5.49 14.32
C ALA A 138 1.89 -6.19 15.03
N TYR A 139 0.77 -6.38 14.32
CA TYR A 139 -0.45 -6.98 14.83
C TYR A 139 -0.81 -8.23 14.04
N ASN A 140 -0.55 -9.39 14.64
CA ASN A 140 -0.82 -10.69 14.05
C ASN A 140 -2.24 -11.19 14.37
N TYR A 141 -3.26 -10.60 13.74
CA TYR A 141 -4.65 -11.04 13.92
C TYR A 141 -5.53 -10.69 12.72
N ASN A 142 -6.64 -11.43 12.56
CA ASN A 142 -7.62 -11.12 11.54
C ASN A 142 -8.53 -9.97 12.00
N ILE A 143 -8.54 -8.87 11.24
CA ILE A 143 -9.32 -7.66 11.53
C ILE A 143 -10.84 -7.85 11.36
N THR A 144 -11.30 -8.91 10.67
CA THR A 144 -12.73 -9.12 10.39
C THR A 144 -13.47 -9.80 11.54
N THR A 145 -12.77 -10.33 12.53
CA THR A 145 -13.42 -10.96 13.69
C THR A 145 -13.94 -9.89 14.65
N VAL A 146 -15.09 -10.14 15.28
CA VAL A 146 -15.74 -9.19 16.18
C VAL A 146 -14.80 -8.69 17.28
N ASP A 147 -14.06 -9.60 17.92
CA ASP A 147 -13.15 -9.28 19.02
C ASP A 147 -11.95 -8.42 18.60
N ASN A 148 -11.54 -8.51 17.34
CA ASN A 148 -10.37 -7.80 16.81
C ASN A 148 -10.74 -6.54 16.05
N PHE A 149 -11.96 -6.45 15.51
CA PHE A 149 -12.43 -5.27 14.78
C PHE A 149 -12.39 -4.02 15.67
N GLN A 150 -12.84 -4.14 16.93
CA GLN A 150 -12.75 -3.01 17.86
C GLN A 150 -11.31 -2.60 18.13
N LYS A 151 -10.40 -3.56 18.36
CA LYS A 151 -8.98 -3.29 18.57
C LYS A 151 -8.34 -2.61 17.35
N PHE A 152 -8.76 -3.01 16.15
CA PHE A 152 -8.33 -2.40 14.90
C PHE A 152 -8.78 -0.93 14.81
N CYS A 153 -10.05 -0.64 15.09
CA CYS A 153 -10.58 0.73 15.14
C CYS A 153 -9.86 1.60 16.19
N ASP A 154 -9.63 1.05 17.39
CA ASP A 154 -8.92 1.74 18.47
C ASP A 154 -7.48 2.07 18.01
N THR A 155 -6.79 1.10 17.41
CA THR A 155 -5.42 1.28 16.91
C THR A 155 -5.36 2.32 15.79
N ILE A 156 -6.33 2.36 14.88
CA ILE A 156 -6.41 3.42 13.86
C ILE A 156 -6.60 4.79 14.52
N SER A 157 -7.39 4.87 15.60
CA SER A 157 -7.77 6.12 16.24
C SER A 157 -6.72 6.68 17.19
N THR A 158 -5.82 5.86 17.74
CA THR A 158 -4.83 6.28 18.74
C THR A 158 -3.40 5.86 18.40
N GLY A 159 -3.19 5.15 17.30
CA GLY A 159 -1.92 4.50 16.97
C GLY A 159 -0.84 5.43 16.43
N SER A 160 -1.13 6.71 16.17
CA SER A 160 -0.12 7.63 15.65
C SER A 160 0.99 7.95 16.66
N LEU A 161 2.08 8.54 16.17
CA LEU A 161 3.18 9.03 17.00
C LEU A 161 2.75 10.06 18.06
N THR A 162 1.64 10.77 17.85
CA THR A 162 1.12 11.78 18.79
C THR A 162 0.03 11.24 19.71
N GLY A 163 -0.31 9.95 19.61
CA GLY A 163 -1.40 9.31 20.37
C GLY A 163 -2.80 9.60 19.81
N GLY A 164 -2.90 10.24 18.66
CA GLY A 164 -4.14 10.45 17.90
C GLY A 164 -4.32 9.48 16.73
N PRO A 165 -5.23 9.77 15.78
CA PRO A 165 -5.51 8.90 14.66
C PRO A 165 -4.32 8.80 13.71
N VAL A 166 -4.19 7.66 13.05
CA VAL A 166 -3.18 7.48 12.01
C VAL A 166 -3.42 8.44 10.85
N ASP A 167 -2.33 8.86 10.24
CA ASP A 167 -2.34 9.81 9.14
C ASP A 167 -3.00 9.23 7.89
N LEU A 168 -2.84 7.92 7.66
CA LEU A 168 -3.41 7.23 6.52
C LEU A 168 -3.50 5.72 6.76
N VAL A 169 -4.56 5.09 6.24
CA VAL A 169 -4.68 3.63 6.16
C VAL A 169 -4.47 3.16 4.72
N LEU A 170 -3.70 2.10 4.52
CA LEU A 170 -3.44 1.46 3.25
C LEU A 170 -4.01 0.04 3.26
N SER A 171 -5.03 -0.21 2.45
CA SER A 171 -5.62 -1.53 2.24
C SER A 171 -4.89 -2.26 1.12
N CYS A 172 -4.15 -3.30 1.50
CA CYS A 172 -3.37 -4.18 0.63
C CYS A 172 -3.82 -5.65 0.75
N VAL A 173 -5.04 -5.86 1.23
CA VAL A 173 -5.67 -7.18 1.40
C VAL A 173 -6.16 -7.75 0.07
N ASP A 174 -6.37 -9.06 0.03
CA ASP A 174 -6.74 -9.78 -1.20
C ASP A 174 -8.23 -10.20 -1.25
N ASN A 175 -8.97 -10.12 -0.14
CA ASN A 175 -10.37 -10.52 -0.05
C ASN A 175 -11.32 -9.34 0.18
N PHE A 176 -12.60 -9.49 -0.20
CA PHE A 176 -13.60 -8.43 -0.10
C PHE A 176 -14.12 -8.23 1.33
N GLU A 177 -14.13 -9.28 2.15
CA GLU A 177 -14.55 -9.20 3.56
C GLU A 177 -13.67 -8.22 4.34
N ALA A 178 -12.34 -8.34 4.23
CA ALA A 178 -11.40 -7.43 4.85
C ALA A 178 -11.47 -6.01 4.27
N ARG A 179 -11.63 -5.87 2.94
CA ARG A 179 -11.86 -4.53 2.33
C ARG A 179 -13.09 -3.85 2.91
N MET A 180 -14.14 -4.63 3.20
CA MET A 180 -15.36 -4.09 3.77
C MET A 180 -15.26 -3.78 5.26
N ALA A 181 -14.53 -4.58 6.03
CA ALA A 181 -14.18 -4.22 7.40
C ALA A 181 -13.39 -2.89 7.45
N ILE A 182 -12.36 -2.73 6.61
CA ILE A 182 -11.58 -1.48 6.53
C ILE A 182 -12.48 -0.31 6.14
N ASN A 183 -13.34 -0.49 5.13
CA ASN A 183 -14.28 0.54 4.70
C ASN A 183 -15.23 0.96 5.83
N THR A 184 -15.78 0.01 6.59
CA THR A 184 -16.65 0.32 7.74
C THR A 184 -15.90 1.11 8.80
N ALA A 185 -14.74 0.62 9.25
CA ALA A 185 -13.91 1.30 10.25
C ALA A 185 -13.54 2.72 9.79
N CYS A 186 -13.10 2.90 8.55
CA CYS A 186 -12.69 4.21 8.05
C CYS A 186 -13.86 5.18 7.90
N ASN A 187 -15.05 4.70 7.55
CA ASN A 187 -16.24 5.55 7.50
C ASN A 187 -16.69 5.99 8.90
N GLU A 188 -16.65 5.10 9.89
CA GLU A 188 -16.99 5.41 11.29
C GLU A 188 -16.02 6.42 11.90
N LEU A 189 -14.73 6.27 11.61
CA LEU A 189 -13.67 7.12 12.16
C LEU A 189 -13.40 8.38 11.33
N ASN A 190 -14.08 8.54 10.19
CA ASN A 190 -13.77 9.56 9.18
C ASN A 190 -12.27 9.54 8.76
N GLN A 191 -11.70 8.35 8.69
CA GLN A 191 -10.30 8.11 8.39
C GLN A 191 -10.08 8.07 6.87
N ARG A 192 -9.08 8.83 6.40
CA ARG A 192 -8.64 8.79 4.99
C ARG A 192 -7.86 7.51 4.74
N TRP A 193 -8.08 6.89 3.59
CA TRP A 193 -7.42 5.63 3.25
C TRP A 193 -7.27 5.42 1.74
N PHE A 194 -6.32 4.57 1.37
CA PHE A 194 -6.19 4.06 0.02
C PHE A 194 -6.55 2.58 -0.03
N GLU A 195 -7.25 2.19 -1.09
CA GLU A 195 -7.44 0.80 -1.47
C GLU A 195 -6.50 0.46 -2.63
N SER A 196 -5.99 -0.77 -2.60
CA SER A 196 -5.26 -1.35 -3.71
C SER A 196 -5.74 -2.78 -4.00
N GLY A 197 -5.72 -3.14 -5.27
CA GLY A 197 -6.05 -4.50 -5.71
C GLY A 197 -5.35 -4.87 -6.99
N VAL A 198 -4.89 -6.13 -7.05
CA VAL A 198 -4.32 -6.76 -8.24
C VAL A 198 -5.28 -7.84 -8.70
N SER A 199 -5.51 -7.94 -10.01
CA SER A 199 -6.41 -8.94 -10.58
C SER A 199 -5.85 -10.36 -10.46
N GLU A 200 -6.73 -11.36 -10.45
CA GLU A 200 -6.36 -12.78 -10.33
C GLU A 200 -5.45 -13.28 -11.46
N ASN A 201 -5.51 -12.64 -12.63
CA ASN A 201 -4.65 -12.91 -13.77
C ASN A 201 -3.32 -12.13 -13.74
N ALA A 202 -3.04 -11.39 -12.67
CA ALA A 202 -1.84 -10.59 -12.42
C ALA A 202 -1.51 -9.47 -13.41
N VAL A 203 -2.30 -9.27 -14.47
CA VAL A 203 -2.01 -8.30 -15.54
C VAL A 203 -2.71 -6.95 -15.38
N SER A 204 -3.49 -6.77 -14.33
CA SER A 204 -4.07 -5.48 -13.99
C SER A 204 -4.04 -5.20 -12.50
N GLY A 205 -4.04 -3.92 -12.16
CA GLY A 205 -4.14 -3.46 -10.79
C GLY A 205 -4.82 -2.10 -10.71
N HIS A 206 -5.18 -1.70 -9.51
CA HIS A 206 -5.73 -0.38 -9.26
C HIS A 206 -5.34 0.12 -7.89
N ILE A 207 -5.38 1.44 -7.76
CA ILE A 207 -5.38 2.16 -6.49
C ILE A 207 -6.54 3.15 -6.47
N GLN A 208 -7.17 3.30 -5.33
CA GLN A 208 -8.27 4.25 -5.14
C GLN A 208 -8.04 5.03 -3.85
N PHE A 209 -8.14 6.36 -3.92
CA PHE A 209 -8.12 7.19 -2.74
C PHE A 209 -9.53 7.42 -2.23
N ILE A 210 -9.75 7.18 -0.95
CA ILE A 210 -11.06 7.25 -0.32
C ILE A 210 -11.00 8.21 0.87
N ILE A 211 -11.67 9.34 0.69
CA ILE A 211 -12.04 10.28 1.73
C ILE A 211 -13.53 10.05 2.04
N PRO A 212 -13.88 9.51 3.23
CA PRO A 212 -15.26 9.34 3.65
C PRO A 212 -16.07 10.64 3.50
N GLY A 213 -17.26 10.55 2.93
CA GLY A 213 -18.15 11.70 2.70
C GLY A 213 -17.81 12.61 1.50
N GLU A 214 -16.59 12.57 0.97
CA GLU A 214 -16.20 13.37 -0.21
C GLU A 214 -16.11 12.53 -1.49
N THR A 215 -15.57 11.32 -1.37
CA THR A 215 -15.34 10.40 -2.50
C THR A 215 -16.14 9.10 -2.30
N ALA A 216 -16.34 8.35 -3.38
CA ALA A 216 -17.04 7.07 -3.31
C ALA A 216 -16.26 6.09 -2.41
N CYS A 217 -16.89 5.64 -1.33
CA CYS A 217 -16.35 4.56 -0.50
C CYS A 217 -16.51 3.21 -1.22
N PHE A 218 -15.89 2.16 -0.68
CA PHE A 218 -15.94 0.84 -1.33
C PHE A 218 -17.38 0.29 -1.43
N ALA A 219 -18.25 0.67 -0.49
CA ALA A 219 -19.66 0.31 -0.49
C ALA A 219 -20.52 1.13 -1.47
N CYS A 220 -20.03 2.26 -1.99
CA CYS A 220 -20.76 3.07 -2.98
C CYS A 220 -20.82 2.39 -4.36
N ALA A 221 -19.79 1.62 -4.72
CA ALA A 221 -19.70 0.88 -5.98
C ALA A 221 -19.17 -0.54 -5.71
N PRO A 222 -19.93 -1.38 -4.99
CA PRO A 222 -19.47 -2.69 -4.57
C PRO A 222 -19.35 -3.63 -5.79
N PRO A 223 -18.37 -4.55 -5.79
CA PRO A 223 -18.29 -5.59 -6.80
C PRO A 223 -19.53 -6.50 -6.72
N LEU A 224 -19.87 -7.15 -7.83
CA LEU A 224 -21.09 -7.96 -7.96
C LEU A 224 -21.21 -9.05 -6.88
N VAL A 225 -20.10 -9.63 -6.45
CA VAL A 225 -20.05 -10.65 -5.40
C VAL A 225 -20.57 -10.09 -4.07
N VAL A 226 -20.10 -8.90 -3.70
CA VAL A 226 -20.54 -8.19 -2.48
C VAL A 226 -21.98 -7.73 -2.61
N ALA A 227 -22.35 -7.16 -3.77
CA ALA A 227 -23.72 -6.68 -4.02
C ALA A 227 -24.75 -7.83 -3.98
N SER A 228 -24.39 -9.01 -4.49
CA SER A 228 -25.22 -10.20 -4.52
C SER A 228 -25.17 -11.03 -3.23
N LYS A 229 -24.37 -10.62 -2.23
CA LYS A 229 -24.14 -11.35 -0.96
C LYS A 229 -23.70 -12.80 -1.17
N ILE A 230 -22.94 -13.06 -2.23
CA ILE A 230 -22.35 -14.37 -2.50
C ILE A 230 -21.09 -14.48 -1.63
N ASP A 231 -20.95 -15.61 -0.92
CA ASP A 231 -19.72 -15.87 -0.16
C ASP A 231 -18.54 -16.04 -1.14
N GLU A 232 -17.54 -15.17 -1.03
CA GLU A 232 -16.34 -15.19 -1.87
C GLU A 232 -15.61 -16.54 -1.81
N LYS A 233 -15.71 -17.25 -0.67
CA LYS A 233 -15.10 -18.58 -0.51
C LYS A 233 -15.65 -19.59 -1.50
N THR A 234 -16.89 -19.41 -1.98
CA THR A 234 -17.49 -20.28 -2.99
C THR A 234 -16.90 -20.09 -4.40
N LEU A 235 -16.22 -18.96 -4.64
CA LEU A 235 -15.58 -18.65 -5.92
C LEU A 235 -14.14 -19.18 -5.99
N LYS A 236 -13.47 -19.32 -4.84
CA LYS A 236 -12.12 -19.88 -4.75
C LYS A 236 -12.18 -21.40 -4.93
N LYS A 237 -11.75 -21.88 -6.10
CA LYS A 237 -11.58 -23.33 -6.34
C LYS A 237 -10.34 -23.84 -5.62
N GLU A 238 -10.49 -24.93 -4.87
CA GLU A 238 -9.35 -25.62 -4.24
C GLU A 238 -8.29 -25.97 -5.30
N GLY A 239 -7.03 -25.63 -5.03
CA GLY A 239 -5.90 -25.89 -5.93
C GLY A 239 -5.66 -24.83 -7.02
N VAL A 240 -6.48 -23.77 -7.10
CA VAL A 240 -6.26 -22.65 -8.03
C VAL A 240 -5.78 -21.43 -7.26
N CYS A 241 -4.49 -21.12 -7.36
CA CYS A 241 -3.92 -19.89 -6.82
C CYS A 241 -4.08 -18.74 -7.83
N ALA A 242 -4.44 -17.56 -7.35
CA ALA A 242 -4.36 -16.35 -8.16
C ALA A 242 -2.92 -16.17 -8.67
N ALA A 243 -2.78 -15.88 -9.96
CA ALA A 243 -1.50 -15.49 -10.51
C ALA A 243 -1.03 -14.22 -9.79
N SER A 244 0.27 -14.14 -9.50
CA SER A 244 0.87 -12.93 -8.94
C SER A 244 2.16 -12.63 -9.66
N LEU A 245 2.25 -11.40 -10.18
CA LEU A 245 3.43 -10.88 -10.85
C LEU A 245 4.09 -9.83 -9.95
N PRO A 246 5.38 -10.00 -9.61
CA PRO A 246 6.10 -9.03 -8.77
C PRO A 246 6.19 -7.65 -9.44
N THR A 247 6.16 -7.60 -10.78
CA THR A 247 6.15 -6.34 -11.55
C THR A 247 4.87 -5.54 -11.31
N THR A 248 3.69 -6.17 -11.42
CA THR A 248 2.40 -5.51 -11.17
C THR A 248 2.30 -5.06 -9.71
N MET A 249 2.76 -5.89 -8.76
CA MET A 249 2.76 -5.55 -7.34
C MET A 249 3.68 -4.38 -7.04
N GLY A 250 4.89 -4.36 -7.61
CA GLY A 250 5.83 -3.26 -7.48
C GLY A 250 5.33 -1.96 -8.10
N ILE A 251 4.66 -2.03 -9.26
CA ILE A 251 4.04 -0.87 -9.90
C ILE A 251 2.90 -0.31 -9.03
N VAL A 252 1.99 -1.17 -8.55
CA VAL A 252 0.88 -0.76 -7.69
C VAL A 252 1.39 -0.19 -6.38
N ALA A 253 2.37 -0.82 -5.74
CA ALA A 253 3.00 -0.31 -4.52
C ALA A 253 3.71 1.03 -4.75
N GLY A 254 4.45 1.17 -5.85
CA GLY A 254 5.12 2.41 -6.22
C GLY A 254 4.14 3.55 -6.49
N PHE A 255 3.02 3.29 -7.17
CA PHE A 255 1.98 4.30 -7.34
C PHE A 255 1.26 4.62 -6.03
N LEU A 256 1.03 3.63 -5.17
CA LEU A 256 0.41 3.86 -3.87
C LEU A 256 1.28 4.80 -3.01
N GLU A 257 2.59 4.57 -3.01
CA GLU A 257 3.58 5.39 -2.30
C GLU A 257 3.73 6.79 -2.94
N ASP A 258 3.86 6.88 -4.27
CA ASP A 258 3.94 8.16 -4.99
C ASP A 258 2.68 9.03 -4.75
N ARG A 259 1.49 8.43 -4.73
CA ARG A 259 0.25 9.17 -4.43
C ARG A 259 0.20 9.64 -3.00
N GLN A 260 0.68 8.83 -2.07
CA GLN A 260 0.78 9.21 -0.68
C GLN A 260 1.74 10.42 -0.53
N CYS A 261 2.96 10.35 -1.07
CA CYS A 261 3.93 11.44 -1.04
C CYS A 261 3.38 12.72 -1.70
N ASN A 262 2.71 12.61 -2.84
CA ASN A 262 2.07 13.76 -3.49
C ASN A 262 0.90 14.33 -2.68
N TYR A 263 0.15 13.51 -1.95
CA TYR A 263 -0.88 13.98 -1.04
C TYR A 263 -0.28 14.77 0.13
N TRP A 264 0.78 14.26 0.76
CA TRP A 264 1.45 14.94 1.88
C TRP A 264 2.13 16.25 1.50
N HIS A 265 2.62 16.34 0.26
CA HIS A 265 3.45 17.47 -0.17
C HIS A 265 2.77 18.44 -1.14
N ARG A 266 1.69 18.05 -1.84
CA ARG A 266 1.11 18.84 -2.94
C ARG A 266 -0.43 18.83 -3.02
N ASP A 267 -1.14 18.24 -2.06
CA ASP A 267 -2.62 18.14 -2.07
C ASP A 267 -3.21 17.58 -3.39
N LEU A 268 -2.49 16.70 -4.08
CA LEU A 268 -2.94 16.13 -5.37
C LEU A 268 -3.80 14.87 -5.17
N THR A 269 -5.13 15.03 -5.19
CA THR A 269 -6.11 13.94 -5.05
C THR A 269 -6.54 13.37 -6.40
N SER A 270 -5.75 12.49 -7.03
CA SER A 270 -6.28 11.70 -8.14
C SER A 270 -7.17 10.57 -7.60
N LEU A 271 -8.45 10.58 -7.98
CA LEU A 271 -9.50 9.76 -7.37
C LEU A 271 -9.31 8.24 -7.52
N CYS A 272 -8.89 7.77 -8.70
CA CYS A 272 -8.66 6.37 -8.98
C CYS A 272 -7.68 6.23 -10.15
N LEU A 273 -6.72 5.31 -10.01
CA LEU A 273 -5.77 4.94 -11.04
C LEU A 273 -5.92 3.45 -11.35
N ARG A 274 -6.18 3.12 -12.62
CA ARG A 274 -6.15 1.74 -13.11
C ARG A 274 -4.93 1.52 -13.99
N ILE A 275 -4.32 0.35 -13.84
CA ILE A 275 -3.09 -0.05 -14.52
C ILE A 275 -3.36 -1.37 -15.23
N GLY A 276 -3.21 -1.39 -16.55
CA GLY A 276 -3.26 -2.61 -17.36
C GLY A 276 -1.92 -2.87 -18.02
N ASN A 277 -1.25 -3.98 -17.69
CA ASN A 277 0.04 -4.35 -18.29
C ASN A 277 -0.09 -4.80 -19.75
N THR A 278 -1.28 -5.23 -20.18
CA THR A 278 -1.51 -5.69 -21.56
C THR A 278 -1.71 -4.55 -22.55
N SER A 279 -2.18 -3.38 -22.10
CA SER A 279 -2.42 -2.20 -22.93
C SER A 279 -1.54 -0.99 -22.58
N ASN A 280 -0.74 -1.08 -21.50
CA ASN A 280 0.04 0.03 -20.95
C ASN A 280 -0.83 1.28 -20.67
N GLU A 281 -2.09 1.06 -20.31
CA GLU A 281 -3.06 2.12 -20.07
C GLU A 281 -3.08 2.51 -18.59
N ILE A 282 -2.84 3.79 -18.35
CA ILE A 282 -3.06 4.44 -17.05
C ILE A 282 -4.32 5.28 -17.17
N SER A 283 -5.43 4.76 -16.67
CA SER A 283 -6.71 5.47 -16.69
C SER A 283 -6.92 6.21 -15.38
N ARG A 284 -7.20 7.52 -15.46
CA ARG A 284 -7.61 8.35 -14.32
C ARG A 284 -9.12 8.51 -14.33
N ALA A 285 -9.78 8.25 -13.20
CA ALA A 285 -11.18 8.66 -13.06
C ALA A 285 -11.27 10.20 -13.02
N HIS A 286 -12.14 10.79 -13.84
CA HIS A 286 -12.41 12.24 -13.80
C HIS A 286 -13.04 12.62 -12.44
N PRO A 287 -12.73 13.81 -11.88
CA PRO A 287 -13.34 14.31 -10.62
C PRO A 287 -14.85 14.60 -10.73
N GLY A 288 -15.49 14.25 -11.83
CA GLY A 288 -16.90 14.52 -12.12
C GLY A 288 -17.83 13.39 -11.69
N ARG A 289 -18.03 13.23 -10.39
CA ARG A 289 -19.32 12.90 -9.77
C ARG A 289 -19.16 12.92 -8.26
N ARG A 290 -19.59 14.02 -7.63
CA ARG A 290 -19.94 14.04 -6.22
C ARG A 290 -21.14 13.09 -6.07
N VAL A 291 -20.87 11.84 -5.73
CA VAL A 291 -21.92 10.87 -5.43
C VAL A 291 -22.30 11.12 -3.98
N ASP A 292 -23.30 11.98 -3.76
CA ASP A 292 -23.89 12.20 -2.44
C ASP A 292 -24.69 10.94 -2.06
N LEU A 293 -23.97 9.92 -1.60
CA LEU A 293 -24.52 8.73 -0.96
C LEU A 293 -24.22 8.83 0.52
N ARG A 294 -24.87 9.76 1.23
CA ARG A 294 -24.94 9.67 2.69
C ARG A 294 -25.63 8.35 3.04
N PRO A 295 -24.99 7.45 3.81
CA PRO A 295 -25.73 6.43 4.51
C PRO A 295 -26.59 7.16 5.55
N THR A 296 -27.91 7.07 5.45
CA THR A 296 -28.77 7.45 6.59
C THR A 296 -28.52 6.45 7.71
N PHE A 297 -27.62 6.79 8.62
CA PHE A 297 -27.48 6.13 9.91
C PHE A 297 -28.75 6.44 10.71
N ARG A 298 -29.59 5.44 10.97
CA ARG A 298 -30.78 5.59 11.82
C ARG A 298 -30.38 5.14 13.21
N ASP A 299 -30.21 6.09 14.13
CA ASP A 299 -30.10 5.82 15.55
C ASP A 299 -31.33 5.04 16.04
N GLY A 300 -31.06 4.03 16.87
CA GLY A 300 -32.08 3.17 17.46
C GLY A 300 -33.00 3.95 18.39
N GLY A 301 -34.25 4.13 17.94
CA GLY A 301 -35.39 4.55 18.76
C GLY A 301 -36.59 3.70 18.38
N THR A 302 -37.14 2.99 19.37
CA THR A 302 -38.27 2.08 19.31
C THR A 302 -39.51 2.69 18.63
N GLU A 303 -40.03 2.04 17.58
CA GLU A 303 -41.45 1.71 17.33
C GLU A 303 -41.74 1.47 15.82
N GLY A 304 -42.51 0.42 15.52
CA GLY A 304 -43.29 0.30 14.27
C GLY A 304 -42.65 -0.47 13.11
N ARG A 305 -43.13 -1.71 12.90
CA ARG A 305 -42.98 -2.47 11.65
C ARG A 305 -43.48 -1.69 10.44
N GLN A 306 -42.68 -1.63 9.37
CA GLN A 306 -43.09 -1.91 7.98
C GLN A 306 -41.81 -2.05 7.12
N GLY A 307 -41.70 -3.15 6.37
CA GLY A 307 -40.60 -3.39 5.45
C GLY A 307 -40.60 -2.37 4.31
N GLY A 308 -39.41 -1.92 3.91
CA GLY A 308 -39.22 -1.00 2.80
C GLY A 308 -37.94 -1.36 2.05
N GLU A 309 -38.12 -1.87 0.83
CA GLU A 309 -37.08 -2.18 -0.14
C GLU A 309 -36.28 -0.93 -0.53
N CYS A 310 -34.98 -1.10 -0.81
CA CYS A 310 -34.22 -0.07 -1.51
C CYS A 310 -34.85 0.17 -2.89
N ALA A 311 -35.37 1.38 -3.10
CA ALA A 311 -35.90 1.80 -4.39
C ALA A 311 -34.81 1.65 -5.46
N GLY A 312 -34.96 0.63 -6.31
CA GLY A 312 -34.14 0.44 -7.50
C GLY A 312 -34.37 1.59 -8.46
N GLN A 313 -33.35 2.43 -8.66
CA GLN A 313 -33.26 3.25 -9.86
C GLN A 313 -32.27 2.57 -10.80
N THR A 314 -32.82 1.94 -11.83
CA THR A 314 -32.10 1.44 -13.00
C THR A 314 -31.27 2.59 -13.60
N PRO A 315 -29.98 2.41 -13.92
CA PRO A 315 -29.23 3.43 -14.63
C PRO A 315 -29.84 3.63 -16.03
N PRO A 316 -30.01 4.87 -16.52
CA PRO A 316 -30.49 5.09 -17.88
C PRO A 316 -29.45 4.60 -18.88
N GLU A 317 -29.90 3.91 -19.93
CA GLU A 317 -29.07 3.49 -21.06
C GLU A 317 -28.31 4.68 -21.68
N PRO A 318 -27.05 4.50 -22.11
CA PRO A 318 -26.32 5.56 -22.78
C PRO A 318 -26.94 5.81 -24.17
N ARG A 319 -27.59 6.97 -24.34
CA ARG A 319 -28.00 7.47 -25.66
C ARG A 319 -26.75 7.61 -26.55
N ARG A 320 -26.67 6.82 -27.62
CA ARG A 320 -25.73 7.02 -28.73
C ARG A 320 -26.00 8.37 -29.40
N THR A 321 -25.32 9.43 -28.99
CA THR A 321 -25.18 10.62 -29.83
C THR A 321 -23.95 10.44 -30.72
N GLN A 322 -24.18 10.16 -32.01
CA GLN A 322 -23.16 10.30 -33.04
C GLN A 322 -22.72 11.78 -33.07
N ARG A 323 -21.51 12.08 -32.59
CA ARG A 323 -20.80 13.33 -32.92
C ARG A 323 -19.45 12.96 -33.51
N ARG A 324 -19.19 13.48 -34.71
CA ARG A 324 -17.95 13.34 -35.48
C ARG A 324 -16.74 13.84 -34.67
N PRO A 325 -15.54 13.28 -34.86
CA PRO A 325 -14.35 13.73 -34.15
C PRO A 325 -13.93 15.13 -34.63
N GLN A 326 -13.95 16.11 -33.73
CA GLN A 326 -13.18 17.34 -33.92
C GLN A 326 -11.84 17.15 -33.23
N ALA A 327 -10.76 17.33 -34.00
CA ALA A 327 -9.38 17.29 -33.53
C ALA A 327 -9.16 18.37 -32.46
N ALA A 328 -8.70 17.95 -31.28
CA ALA A 328 -8.23 18.86 -30.24
C ALA A 328 -6.70 18.96 -30.30
N VAL A 329 -6.26 20.20 -30.48
CA VAL A 329 -4.91 20.72 -30.68
C VAL A 329 -3.93 20.29 -29.57
N LEU A 330 -2.83 19.65 -29.97
CA LEU A 330 -1.62 19.49 -29.14
C LEU A 330 -0.99 20.88 -28.91
N ARG A 331 -0.96 21.34 -27.64
CA ARG A 331 -0.10 22.46 -27.25
C ARG A 331 1.32 21.95 -27.05
N SER A 332 2.24 22.49 -27.84
CA SER A 332 3.69 22.28 -27.75
C SER A 332 4.27 22.87 -26.44
N LEU A 333 5.22 22.15 -25.85
CA LEU A 333 6.10 22.61 -24.77
C LEU A 333 7.25 23.47 -25.39
N PRO A 334 7.84 24.42 -24.64
CA PRO A 334 8.87 25.31 -25.17
C PRO A 334 10.23 24.60 -25.34
N GLU A 335 10.90 24.94 -26.45
CA GLU A 335 12.21 24.44 -26.89
C GLU A 335 13.33 24.82 -25.90
N TYR A 336 14.13 23.84 -25.49
CA TYR A 336 15.43 24.05 -24.86
C TYR A 336 16.51 24.15 -25.93
N GLY A 337 17.35 25.18 -25.82
CA GLY A 337 18.33 25.59 -26.81
C GLY A 337 19.54 24.67 -27.00
N ASP A 338 20.06 24.77 -28.23
CA ASP A 338 21.42 24.52 -28.71
C ASP A 338 22.42 23.86 -27.76
N VAL A 339 22.77 22.60 -28.07
CA VAL A 339 24.11 22.05 -27.80
C VAL A 339 24.62 21.40 -29.08
N ARG A 340 25.58 22.08 -29.73
CA ARG A 340 26.34 21.57 -30.87
C ARG A 340 27.31 20.48 -30.40
N CYS A 341 27.29 19.32 -31.05
CA CYS A 341 28.40 18.37 -31.01
C CYS A 341 29.25 18.52 -32.28
N PRO A 342 30.60 18.62 -32.19
CA PRO A 342 31.46 18.80 -33.35
C PRO A 342 31.93 17.45 -33.94
N GLY A 343 31.79 17.34 -35.26
CA GLY A 343 32.84 16.83 -36.15
C GLY A 343 32.98 15.31 -36.36
N LEU A 344 33.33 14.99 -37.62
CA LEU A 344 33.79 13.71 -38.19
C LEU A 344 32.63 12.78 -38.63
N GLY A 345 32.40 12.45 -39.91
CA GLY A 345 33.13 12.67 -41.15
C GLY A 345 32.73 11.58 -42.16
N GLY A 346 32.32 11.96 -43.37
CA GLY A 346 32.55 11.22 -44.61
C GLY A 346 31.82 9.90 -44.92
N SER A 347 30.79 10.03 -45.77
CA SER A 347 30.54 9.27 -47.02
C SER A 347 30.13 7.78 -47.00
N PRO A 348 29.19 7.35 -47.88
CA PRO A 348 28.58 6.02 -47.88
C PRO A 348 29.26 5.06 -48.87
N HIS A 349 29.17 3.74 -48.64
CA HIS A 349 29.24 2.75 -49.72
C HIS A 349 28.49 1.44 -49.41
N ARG A 350 27.95 0.90 -50.51
CA ARG A 350 27.08 -0.26 -50.75
C ARG A 350 27.69 -1.64 -50.44
N GLU A 351 26.76 -2.62 -50.47
CA GLU A 351 26.91 -4.05 -50.84
C GLU A 351 27.45 -5.01 -49.78
N LYS A 352 26.59 -5.88 -49.23
CA LYS A 352 26.12 -7.13 -49.85
C LYS A 352 24.81 -7.60 -49.24
#